data_AF-A0A932PCT2-F1
#
_entry.id   AF-A0A932PCT2-F1
#
_cell.length_a   1.000
_cell.length_b   1.000
_cell.length_c   1.000
_cell.angle_alpha   90.00
_cell.angle_beta   90.00
_cell.angle_gamma   90.00
#
_symmetry.space_group_name_H-M   'P 1'
#
loop_
_entity.id
_entity.type
_entity.pdbx_description
1 polymer ?
#
loop_
_entity_poly.entity_id
_entity_poly.type
_entity_poly.pdbx_seq_one_letter_code
_entity_poly.pdbx_strand_id
1 'polypeptide(L)'
;MITPATRANVTLWHPALASTAEVLAWRLWVEEHQVTQPFKQAHREVYLLTDAERDTHTYSNRFAAHILRQSQFRALAKTRGWETPFLGPWDAGSVGQPQRQLPVWQIRSELWLGAASDAFAPSGGYLFVSTDQVRFYQTGDAAPMPLAEVPLLVFTEVMRDMDLFVGVASVANDPTWHDVGPDHLFIDYWHEYSFGELSATAQTRRQVLERLVPRLKVAERCSLSDRFLTVRGDIHTYKIHLGSGNILMSPNDQYLCIVSKQSAAAGERGGVFLPFEGDNTLSIIVSKAFLLAEDTKIKDPTIVSQIK
;
A
#
# COMPACT_ATOMS: atom_id res chain seq x y z
N MET A 1 28.13 12.59 -14.74
CA MET A 1 27.71 13.92 -14.27
C MET A 1 26.99 14.62 -15.40
N ILE A 2 25.74 15.03 -15.21
CA ILE A 2 25.04 15.89 -16.16
C ILE A 2 25.47 17.32 -15.85
N THR A 3 26.16 17.98 -16.77
CA THR A 3 26.49 19.41 -16.65
C THR A 3 25.37 20.19 -17.31
N PRO A 4 24.47 20.85 -16.55
CA PRO A 4 23.44 21.68 -17.16
C PRO A 4 24.07 22.85 -17.90
N ALA A 5 23.40 23.31 -18.97
CA ALA A 5 23.80 24.52 -19.67
C ALA A 5 23.81 25.73 -18.70
N THR A 6 24.62 26.73 -19.00
CA THR A 6 24.76 27.98 -18.20
C THR A 6 23.44 28.75 -18.02
N ARG A 7 22.42 28.44 -18.82
CA ARG A 7 21.02 28.87 -18.62
C ARG A 7 20.10 27.66 -18.78
N ALA A 8 19.91 26.90 -17.70
CA ALA A 8 18.94 25.82 -17.64
C ALA A 8 17.85 26.16 -16.61
N ASN A 9 16.59 25.89 -16.97
CA ASN A 9 15.50 25.94 -16.01
C ASN A 9 15.42 24.59 -15.29
N VAL A 10 15.42 24.63 -13.96
CA VAL A 10 15.22 23.45 -13.11
C VAL A 10 13.78 23.46 -12.65
N THR A 11 13.04 22.40 -12.96
CA THR A 11 11.66 22.21 -12.52
C THR A 11 11.53 20.90 -11.75
N LEU A 12 10.57 20.86 -10.82
CA LEU A 12 10.23 19.60 -10.17
C LEU A 12 9.56 18.69 -11.19
N TRP A 13 10.11 17.49 -11.35
CA TRP A 13 9.53 16.46 -12.20
C TRP A 13 8.44 15.70 -11.43
N HIS A 14 7.32 15.43 -12.08
CA HIS A 14 6.25 14.62 -11.52
C HIS A 14 5.67 13.68 -12.59
N PRO A 15 5.54 12.36 -12.35
CA PRO A 15 5.09 11.43 -13.39
C PRO A 15 3.68 11.73 -13.92
N ALA A 16 2.80 12.34 -13.12
CA ALA A 16 1.48 12.78 -13.57
C ALA A 16 1.51 13.91 -14.62
N LEU A 17 2.65 14.61 -14.78
CA LEU A 17 2.85 15.67 -15.77
C LEU A 17 3.77 15.23 -16.92
N ALA A 18 4.21 13.97 -16.93
CA ALA A 18 5.14 13.42 -17.90
C ALA A 18 4.44 12.38 -18.78
N SER A 19 4.97 12.15 -19.98
CA SER A 19 4.49 11.05 -20.83
C SER A 19 4.84 9.70 -20.22
N THR A 20 4.07 8.66 -20.55
CA THR A 20 4.35 7.28 -20.12
C THR A 20 5.74 6.81 -20.56
N ALA A 21 6.19 7.22 -21.75
CA ALA A 21 7.52 6.92 -22.28
C ALA A 21 8.63 7.57 -21.42
N GLU A 22 8.44 8.81 -21.00
CA GLU A 22 9.39 9.52 -20.14
C GLU A 22 9.45 8.91 -18.73
N VAL A 23 8.29 8.56 -18.15
CA VAL A 23 8.22 7.86 -16.86
C VAL A 23 8.95 6.52 -16.94
N LEU A 24 8.72 5.75 -18.01
CA LEU A 24 9.41 4.48 -18.22
C LEU A 24 10.93 4.69 -18.38
N ALA A 25 11.36 5.70 -19.14
CA ALA A 25 12.78 6.02 -19.30
C ALA A 25 13.46 6.32 -17.96
N TRP A 26 12.80 7.12 -17.09
CA TRP A 26 13.31 7.37 -15.73
C TRP A 26 13.41 6.10 -14.89
N ARG A 27 12.39 5.23 -14.92
CA ARG A 27 12.40 3.97 -14.18
C ARG A 27 13.54 3.06 -14.64
N LEU A 28 13.70 2.91 -15.95
CA LEU A 28 14.79 2.11 -16.53
C LEU A 28 16.15 2.68 -16.16
N TRP A 29 16.33 4.00 -16.25
CA TRP A 29 17.58 4.65 -15.90
C TRP A 29 17.96 4.43 -14.43
N VAL A 30 16.99 4.61 -13.51
CA VAL A 30 17.17 4.37 -12.06
C VAL A 30 17.57 2.92 -11.79
N GLU A 31 16.94 1.96 -12.47
CA GLU A 31 17.20 0.53 -12.29
C GLU A 31 18.53 0.09 -12.89
N GLU A 32 18.91 0.62 -14.06
CA GLU A 32 20.19 0.36 -14.74
C GLU A 32 21.37 0.87 -13.92
N HIS A 33 21.23 2.06 -13.33
CA HIS A 33 22.28 2.71 -12.55
C HIS A 33 22.25 2.33 -11.06
N GLN A 34 21.36 1.40 -10.67
CA GLN A 34 21.17 0.94 -9.29
C GLN A 34 20.99 2.09 -8.29
N VAL A 35 20.22 3.11 -8.67
CA VAL A 35 19.90 4.24 -7.80
C VAL A 35 18.72 3.88 -6.91
N THR A 36 18.93 3.80 -5.60
CA THR A 36 17.82 3.63 -4.64
C THR A 36 17.22 4.98 -4.31
N GLN A 37 15.96 5.20 -4.67
CA GLN A 37 15.25 6.43 -4.34
C GLN A 37 14.76 6.41 -2.87
N PRO A 38 14.89 7.49 -2.09
CA PRO A 38 14.43 7.53 -0.69
C PRO A 38 12.90 7.40 -0.55
N PHE A 39 12.18 7.57 -1.66
CA PHE A 39 10.77 7.30 -1.81
C PHE A 39 10.48 7.04 -3.28
N LYS A 40 9.33 6.45 -3.59
CA LYS A 40 8.87 6.25 -4.99
C LYS A 40 8.72 7.59 -5.70
N GLN A 41 9.72 8.00 -6.48
CA GLN A 41 9.65 9.18 -7.34
C GLN A 41 9.43 8.77 -8.79
N ALA A 42 10.31 7.92 -9.36
CA ALA A 42 10.13 7.40 -10.72
C ALA A 42 8.99 6.36 -10.78
N HIS A 43 8.85 5.58 -9.70
CA HIS A 43 7.79 4.58 -9.52
C HIS A 43 6.58 5.14 -8.76
N ARG A 44 6.44 6.47 -8.71
CA ARG A 44 5.28 7.14 -8.10
C ARG A 44 3.99 6.76 -8.84
N GLU A 45 3.01 6.29 -8.08
CA GLU A 45 1.67 5.97 -8.56
C GLU A 45 0.95 7.25 -9.04
N VAL A 46 0.23 7.17 -10.16
CA VAL A 46 -0.56 8.28 -10.71
C VAL A 46 -2.02 7.86 -10.73
N TYR A 47 -2.88 8.63 -10.06
CA TYR A 47 -4.33 8.39 -10.02
C TYR A 47 -5.02 9.36 -10.97
N LEU A 48 -5.74 8.79 -11.92
CA LEU A 48 -6.61 9.53 -12.82
C LEU A 48 -8.06 9.41 -12.34
N LEU A 49 -8.88 10.38 -12.73
CA LEU A 49 -10.32 10.33 -12.47
C LEU A 49 -10.95 9.22 -13.33
N THR A 50 -11.59 8.27 -12.66
CA THR A 50 -12.32 7.15 -13.29
C THR A 50 -13.77 7.51 -13.58
N ASP A 51 -14.43 6.75 -14.44
CA ASP A 51 -15.86 6.97 -14.77
C ASP A 51 -16.75 6.86 -13.52
N ALA A 52 -16.48 5.92 -12.62
CA ALA A 52 -17.17 5.83 -11.33
C ALA A 52 -17.08 7.13 -10.50
N GLU A 53 -15.96 7.85 -10.57
CA GLU A 53 -15.77 9.12 -9.87
C GLU A 53 -16.39 10.31 -10.63
N ARG A 54 -16.58 10.18 -11.95
CA ARG A 54 -17.37 11.12 -12.73
C ARG A 54 -18.85 10.99 -12.41
N ASP A 55 -19.32 9.76 -12.19
CA ASP A 55 -20.71 9.46 -11.84
C ASP A 55 -21.07 9.93 -10.44
N THR A 56 -20.20 9.72 -9.44
CA THR A 56 -20.41 10.22 -8.07
C THR A 56 -20.18 11.73 -7.96
N HIS A 57 -19.50 12.33 -8.93
CA HIS A 57 -19.25 13.75 -9.12
C HIS A 57 -18.38 14.42 -8.03
N THR A 58 -18.74 14.35 -6.76
CA THR A 58 -18.13 15.14 -5.66
C THR A 58 -17.35 14.31 -4.64
N TYR A 59 -17.35 12.98 -4.77
CA TYR A 59 -16.64 12.10 -3.85
C TYR A 59 -16.11 10.84 -4.53
N SER A 60 -15.01 10.29 -4.03
CA SER A 60 -14.47 9.01 -4.50
C SER A 60 -14.71 7.93 -3.45
N ASN A 61 -15.24 6.79 -3.89
CA ASN A 61 -15.39 5.57 -3.09
C ASN A 61 -14.24 4.57 -3.33
N ARG A 62 -13.19 4.94 -4.05
CA ARG A 62 -12.10 4.02 -4.43
C ARG A 62 -11.43 3.34 -3.22
N PHE A 63 -11.47 4.00 -2.07
CA PHE A 63 -10.89 3.51 -0.82
C PHE A 63 -11.95 3.37 0.29
N ALA A 64 -13.23 3.24 -0.06
CA ALA A 64 -14.30 3.02 0.91
C ALA A 64 -14.30 1.55 1.41
N ALA A 65 -14.92 1.33 2.56
CA ALA A 65 -15.12 0.03 3.21
C ALA A 65 -13.84 -0.71 3.65
N HIS A 66 -12.70 -0.02 3.79
CA HIS A 66 -11.51 -0.62 4.38
C HIS A 66 -11.49 -0.47 5.91
N ILE A 67 -11.24 -1.59 6.60
CA ILE A 67 -11.10 -1.58 8.05
C ILE A 67 -9.65 -1.31 8.42
N LEU A 68 -9.40 -0.22 9.15
CA LEU A 68 -8.07 0.24 9.56
C LEU A 68 -7.90 0.18 11.07
N ARG A 69 -6.69 -0.15 11.54
CA ARG A 69 -6.27 0.06 12.94
C ARG A 69 -6.15 1.56 13.21
N GLN A 70 -7.00 2.11 14.08
CA GLN A 70 -7.12 3.56 14.26
C GLN A 70 -5.80 4.22 14.64
N SER A 71 -5.12 3.72 15.68
CA SER A 71 -3.88 4.33 16.18
C SER A 71 -2.76 4.34 15.13
N GLN A 72 -2.66 3.27 14.33
CA GLN A 72 -1.66 3.15 13.27
C GLN A 72 -1.98 4.11 12.12
N PHE A 73 -3.25 4.14 11.68
CA PHE A 73 -3.73 5.09 10.67
C PHE A 73 -3.44 6.53 11.10
N ARG A 74 -3.81 6.93 12.33
CA ARG A 74 -3.63 8.31 12.82
C ARG A 74 -2.16 8.70 12.88
N ALA A 75 -1.29 7.80 13.36
CA ALA A 75 0.15 8.04 13.37
C ALA A 75 0.69 8.29 11.96
N LEU A 76 0.30 7.44 11.00
CA LEU A 76 0.72 7.55 9.61
C LEU A 76 0.18 8.81 8.93
N ALA A 77 -1.11 9.11 9.09
CA ALA A 77 -1.77 10.30 8.56
C ALA A 77 -1.12 11.60 9.07
N LYS A 78 -0.76 11.66 10.36
CA LYS A 78 -0.03 12.80 10.93
C LYS A 78 1.32 13.03 10.25
N THR A 79 2.06 11.97 9.89
CA THR A 79 3.33 12.14 9.14
C THR A 79 3.13 12.71 7.74
N ARG A 80 1.92 12.62 7.19
CA ARG A 80 1.52 13.15 5.89
C ARG A 80 0.84 14.52 5.97
N GLY A 81 0.81 15.14 7.16
CA GLY A 81 0.20 16.45 7.37
C GLY A 81 -1.33 16.42 7.40
N TRP A 82 -1.93 15.27 7.69
CA TRP A 82 -3.36 15.17 7.95
C TRP A 82 -3.66 15.45 9.41
N GLU A 83 -4.68 16.25 9.65
CA GLU A 83 -5.31 16.44 10.94
C GLU A 83 -6.35 15.35 11.13
N THR A 84 -6.16 14.49 12.13
CA THR A 84 -7.04 13.34 12.35
C THR A 84 -7.76 13.45 13.70
N PRO A 85 -9.10 13.41 13.74
CA PRO A 85 -9.81 13.26 15.01
C PRO A 85 -9.48 11.92 15.65
N PHE A 86 -9.56 11.86 16.98
CA PHE A 86 -9.54 10.58 17.69
C PHE A 86 -10.98 10.11 17.85
N LEU A 87 -11.37 9.06 17.11
CA LEU A 87 -12.72 8.54 17.18
C LEU A 87 -12.86 7.62 18.39
N GLY A 88 -13.96 7.81 19.10
CA GLY A 88 -14.32 7.05 20.28
C GLY A 88 -15.80 7.25 20.59
N PRO A 89 -16.34 6.53 21.57
CA PRO A 89 -17.73 6.67 21.97
C PRO A 89 -17.98 8.01 22.71
N TRP A 90 -16.91 8.77 22.98
CA TRP A 90 -16.90 10.03 23.69
C TRP A 90 -16.34 11.15 22.79
N ASP A 91 -16.74 12.40 23.06
CA ASP A 91 -16.28 13.64 22.43
C ASP A 91 -16.45 13.73 20.89
N ALA A 92 -15.56 13.08 20.12
CA ALA A 92 -15.52 13.17 18.65
C ALA A 92 -16.58 12.31 17.95
N GLY A 93 -17.20 11.38 18.68
CA GLY A 93 -18.25 10.50 18.17
C GLY A 93 -17.74 9.37 17.27
N SER A 94 -18.70 8.67 16.65
CA SER A 94 -18.48 7.48 15.83
C SER A 94 -18.13 7.77 14.37
N VAL A 95 -18.07 9.05 13.98
CA VAL A 95 -17.77 9.49 12.61
C VAL A 95 -16.78 10.64 12.68
N GLY A 96 -15.81 10.69 11.77
CA GLY A 96 -14.97 11.86 11.63
C GLY A 96 -14.34 12.00 10.26
N GLN A 97 -13.87 13.19 9.99
CA GLN A 97 -13.28 13.56 8.71
C GLN A 97 -11.83 13.99 8.95
N PRO A 98 -10.84 13.08 8.97
CA PRO A 98 -9.46 13.45 8.75
C PRO A 98 -9.33 14.44 7.59
N GLN A 99 -8.60 15.54 7.80
CA GLN A 99 -8.48 16.60 6.81
C GLN A 99 -7.03 16.90 6.49
N ARG A 100 -6.75 17.33 5.27
CA ARG A 100 -5.46 17.90 4.87
C ARG A 100 -5.70 19.20 4.13
N GLN A 101 -5.04 20.26 4.61
CA GLN A 101 -5.04 21.55 3.96
C GLN A 101 -3.94 21.59 2.88
N LEU A 102 -4.28 22.13 1.71
CA LEU A 102 -3.37 22.33 0.59
C LEU A 102 -3.38 23.82 0.20
N PRO A 103 -2.72 24.70 0.98
CA PRO A 103 -2.91 26.15 0.87
C PRO A 103 -2.51 26.74 -0.50
N VAL A 104 -1.49 26.19 -1.15
CA VAL A 104 -1.07 26.63 -2.50
C VAL A 104 -2.19 26.47 -3.52
N TRP A 105 -3.02 25.45 -3.34
CA TRP A 105 -4.17 25.16 -4.22
C TRP A 105 -5.48 25.74 -3.68
N GLN A 106 -5.49 26.29 -2.47
CA GLN A 106 -6.70 26.70 -1.75
C GLN A 106 -7.73 25.56 -1.68
N ILE A 107 -7.25 24.33 -1.45
CA ILE A 107 -8.09 23.13 -1.36
C ILE A 107 -7.92 22.48 0.02
N ARG A 108 -9.01 21.96 0.56
CA ARG A 108 -9.03 21.01 1.68
C ARG A 108 -9.48 19.65 1.15
N SER A 109 -8.76 18.59 1.49
CA SER A 109 -9.21 17.21 1.26
C SER A 109 -9.68 16.57 2.56
N GLU A 110 -10.67 15.70 2.48
CA GLU A 110 -11.23 14.95 3.60
C GLU A 110 -11.31 13.46 3.28
N LEU A 111 -11.01 12.63 4.26
CA LEU A 111 -11.35 11.20 4.27
C LEU A 111 -12.44 10.99 5.30
N TRP A 112 -13.58 10.44 4.91
CA TRP A 112 -14.66 10.12 5.83
C TRP A 112 -14.38 8.78 6.51
N LEU A 113 -14.55 8.75 7.83
CA LEU A 113 -14.35 7.58 8.66
C LEU A 113 -15.57 7.32 9.54
N GLY A 114 -15.85 6.04 9.79
CA GLY A 114 -16.81 5.59 10.81
C GLY A 114 -16.19 4.58 11.77
N ALA A 115 -16.83 4.35 12.91
CA ALA A 115 -16.50 3.22 13.78
C ALA A 115 -16.73 1.90 13.03
N ALA A 116 -15.74 0.99 13.05
CA ALA A 116 -15.88 -0.32 12.41
C ALA A 116 -16.43 -1.39 13.36
N SER A 117 -16.27 -1.20 14.67
CA SER A 117 -16.81 -2.07 15.71
C SER A 117 -16.84 -1.34 17.06
N ASP A 118 -17.47 -1.98 18.05
CA ASP A 118 -17.48 -1.51 19.46
C ASP A 118 -16.23 -1.96 20.24
N ALA A 119 -15.13 -2.26 19.54
CA ALA A 119 -13.88 -2.64 20.17
C ALA A 119 -13.06 -1.39 20.52
N PHE A 120 -12.64 -1.25 21.78
CA PHE A 120 -11.96 -0.05 22.28
C PHE A 120 -10.51 -0.32 22.67
N ALA A 121 -9.65 0.66 22.39
CA ALA A 121 -8.28 0.67 22.87
C ALA A 121 -8.28 1.05 24.37
N PRO A 122 -7.23 0.70 25.15
CA PRO A 122 -7.11 1.16 26.53
C PRO A 122 -7.16 2.68 26.69
N SER A 123 -6.82 3.43 25.64
CA SER A 123 -6.93 4.89 25.56
C SER A 123 -8.37 5.41 25.34
N GLY A 124 -9.38 4.54 25.25
CA GLY A 124 -10.79 4.89 25.15
C GLY A 124 -11.33 5.19 23.74
N GLY A 125 -10.47 5.19 22.71
CA GLY A 125 -10.90 5.32 21.31
C GLY A 125 -11.19 3.97 20.65
N TYR A 126 -11.86 3.96 19.51
CA TYR A 126 -12.09 2.74 18.72
C TYR A 126 -10.76 2.09 18.31
N LEU A 127 -10.67 0.76 18.39
CA LEU A 127 -9.54 0.01 17.83
C LEU A 127 -9.54 0.08 16.31
N PHE A 128 -10.74 0.02 15.71
CA PHE A 128 -10.92 -0.08 14.27
C PHE A 128 -11.86 1.00 13.74
N VAL A 129 -11.49 1.58 12.62
CA VAL A 129 -12.31 2.53 11.87
C VAL A 129 -12.50 2.02 10.45
N SER A 130 -13.66 2.27 9.87
CA SER A 130 -13.97 1.97 8.47
C SER A 130 -13.79 3.24 7.65
N THR A 131 -13.10 3.14 6.52
CA THR A 131 -13.02 4.23 5.55
C THR A 131 -14.29 4.33 4.73
N ASP A 132 -14.58 5.54 4.27
CA ASP A 132 -15.68 5.83 3.36
C ASP A 132 -15.19 6.82 2.29
N GLN A 133 -15.92 7.90 2.08
CA GLN A 133 -15.72 8.81 0.96
C GLN A 133 -14.45 9.66 1.10
N VAL A 134 -13.75 9.84 -0.02
CA VAL A 134 -12.73 10.89 -0.18
C VAL A 134 -13.39 12.09 -0.86
N ARG A 135 -13.29 13.27 -0.25
CA ARG A 135 -13.91 14.51 -0.74
C ARG A 135 -12.91 15.65 -0.81
N PHE A 136 -13.18 16.61 -1.68
CA PHE A 136 -12.38 17.82 -1.85
C PHE A 136 -13.28 19.04 -1.71
N TYR A 137 -12.73 20.12 -1.20
CA TYR A 137 -13.43 21.36 -0.91
C TYR A 137 -12.52 22.52 -1.30
N GLN A 138 -13.09 23.59 -1.83
CA GLN A 138 -12.41 24.88 -1.81
C GLN A 138 -12.22 25.28 -0.34
N THR A 139 -11.06 25.85 0.01
CA THR A 139 -10.79 26.27 1.39
C THR A 139 -11.83 27.30 1.83
N GLY A 140 -12.56 26.99 2.90
CA GLY A 140 -13.64 27.81 3.46
C GLY A 140 -15.04 27.32 3.11
N ASP A 141 -15.18 26.46 2.09
CA ASP A 141 -16.48 25.97 1.66
C ASP A 141 -16.97 24.79 2.52
N ALA A 142 -18.29 24.72 2.67
CA ALA A 142 -18.99 23.63 3.35
C ALA A 142 -19.38 22.49 2.39
N ALA A 143 -19.61 22.80 1.11
CA ALA A 143 -20.00 21.82 0.10
C ALA A 143 -18.76 21.28 -0.65
N PRO A 144 -18.73 19.99 -0.99
CA PRO A 144 -17.62 19.42 -1.74
C PRO A 144 -17.63 19.92 -3.19
N MET A 145 -16.45 20.15 -3.74
CA MET A 145 -16.26 20.53 -5.15
C MET A 145 -16.34 19.30 -6.07
N PRO A 146 -16.65 19.47 -7.37
CA PRO A 146 -16.59 18.39 -8.34
C PRO A 146 -15.18 17.83 -8.46
N LEU A 147 -15.03 16.51 -8.47
CA LEU A 147 -13.73 15.84 -8.62
C LEU A 147 -13.06 16.18 -9.95
N ALA A 148 -13.84 16.47 -10.99
CA ALA A 148 -13.34 16.91 -12.30
C ALA A 148 -12.65 18.29 -12.25
N GLU A 149 -12.93 19.10 -11.23
CA GLU A 149 -12.32 20.42 -11.03
C GLU A 149 -11.08 20.37 -10.12
N VAL A 150 -10.84 19.22 -9.47
CA VAL A 150 -9.66 19.04 -8.61
C VAL A 150 -8.40 18.96 -9.49
N PRO A 151 -7.36 19.78 -9.24
CA PRO A 151 -6.11 19.70 -9.99
C PRO A 151 -5.51 18.29 -9.94
N LEU A 152 -5.03 17.77 -11.07
CA LEU A 152 -4.50 16.41 -11.19
C LEU A 152 -3.45 16.08 -10.12
N LEU A 153 -2.53 17.01 -9.85
CA LEU A 153 -1.51 16.83 -8.81
C LEU A 153 -2.10 16.72 -7.40
N VAL A 154 -3.14 17.48 -7.09
CA VAL A 154 -3.84 17.41 -5.80
C VAL A 154 -4.54 16.07 -5.67
N PHE A 155 -5.32 15.70 -6.68
CA PHE A 155 -6.06 14.45 -6.69
C PHE A 155 -5.11 13.25 -6.53
N THR A 156 -4.07 13.15 -7.37
CA THR A 156 -3.15 12.01 -7.32
C THR A 156 -2.41 11.91 -5.98
N GLU A 157 -1.99 13.02 -5.38
CA GLU A 157 -1.24 13.00 -4.12
C GLU A 157 -2.12 12.65 -2.91
N VAL A 158 -3.37 13.13 -2.89
CA VAL A 158 -4.35 12.73 -1.87
C VAL A 158 -4.69 11.26 -2.00
N MET A 159 -4.93 10.76 -3.21
CA MET A 159 -5.24 9.34 -3.43
C MET A 159 -4.06 8.42 -3.09
N ARG A 160 -2.81 8.89 -3.24
CA ARG A 160 -1.61 8.18 -2.74
C ARG A 160 -1.56 8.09 -1.22
N ASP A 161 -1.96 9.15 -0.52
CA ASP A 161 -2.07 9.08 0.94
C ASP A 161 -3.14 8.05 1.34
N MET A 162 -4.28 7.99 0.62
CA MET A 162 -5.31 6.97 0.87
C MET A 162 -4.80 5.54 0.65
N ASP A 163 -4.13 5.27 -0.47
CA ASP A 163 -3.55 3.93 -0.74
C ASP A 163 -2.48 3.56 0.30
N LEU A 164 -1.70 4.54 0.79
CA LEU A 164 -0.77 4.33 1.89
C LEU A 164 -1.50 3.96 3.19
N PHE A 165 -2.56 4.69 3.53
CA PHE A 165 -3.34 4.45 4.75
C PHE A 165 -3.96 3.04 4.74
N VAL A 166 -4.60 2.67 3.64
CA VAL A 166 -5.15 1.32 3.46
C VAL A 166 -4.04 0.28 3.45
N GLY A 167 -2.99 0.50 2.66
CA GLY A 167 -1.89 -0.44 2.47
C GLY A 167 -1.13 -0.76 3.76
N VAL A 168 -1.03 0.19 4.71
CA VAL A 168 -0.26 0.01 5.94
C VAL A 168 -1.14 -0.27 7.16
N ALA A 169 -2.30 0.38 7.27
CA ALA A 169 -3.14 0.31 8.47
C ALA A 169 -4.32 -0.67 8.34
N SER A 170 -4.59 -1.24 7.16
CA SER A 170 -5.70 -2.18 7.01
C SER A 170 -5.43 -3.52 7.68
N VAL A 171 -6.46 -4.06 8.33
CA VAL A 171 -6.44 -5.40 8.94
C VAL A 171 -6.23 -6.51 7.90
N ALA A 172 -6.63 -6.30 6.63
CA ALA A 172 -6.45 -7.27 5.54
C ALA A 172 -4.98 -7.54 5.18
N ASN A 173 -4.05 -6.66 5.59
CA ASN A 173 -2.62 -6.85 5.36
C ASN A 173 -1.90 -7.47 6.57
N ASP A 174 -2.63 -7.79 7.64
CA ASP A 174 -2.08 -8.46 8.81
C ASP A 174 -2.13 -9.99 8.60
N PRO A 175 -0.97 -10.67 8.48
CA PRO A 175 -0.94 -12.11 8.25
C PRO A 175 -1.40 -12.92 9.48
N THR A 176 -1.44 -12.31 10.66
CA THR A 176 -1.84 -12.98 11.91
C THR A 176 -3.32 -12.81 12.22
N TRP A 177 -4.05 -12.05 11.39
CA TRP A 177 -5.43 -11.69 11.69
C TRP A 177 -6.35 -12.91 11.83
N HIS A 178 -6.15 -13.92 10.97
CA HIS A 178 -6.89 -15.17 11.02
C HIS A 178 -6.76 -15.90 12.38
N ASP A 179 -5.59 -15.82 13.02
CA ASP A 179 -5.28 -16.59 14.23
C ASP A 179 -5.44 -15.77 15.53
N VAL A 180 -5.42 -14.43 15.45
CA VAL A 180 -5.28 -13.52 16.62
C VAL A 180 -6.29 -12.36 16.62
N GLY A 181 -7.21 -12.28 15.64
CA GLY A 181 -8.19 -11.20 15.59
C GLY A 181 -9.02 -11.14 16.90
N PRO A 182 -9.23 -9.95 17.51
CA PRO A 182 -10.10 -9.83 18.68
C PRO A 182 -11.48 -10.38 18.31
N ASP A 183 -11.92 -11.43 19.01
CA ASP A 183 -13.20 -12.10 18.86
C ASP A 183 -13.61 -12.46 17.41
N HIS A 184 -12.66 -12.87 16.56
CA HIS A 184 -12.93 -13.21 15.15
C HIS A 184 -13.55 -12.06 14.31
N LEU A 185 -13.37 -10.81 14.75
CA LEU A 185 -13.86 -9.64 14.03
C LEU A 185 -13.23 -9.52 12.63
N PHE A 186 -14.06 -9.19 11.64
CA PHE A 186 -13.65 -8.90 10.26
C PHE A 186 -12.95 -10.06 9.52
N ILE A 187 -13.17 -11.32 9.91
CA ILE A 187 -12.59 -12.48 9.20
C ILE A 187 -13.05 -12.54 7.75
N ASP A 188 -14.34 -12.34 7.47
CA ASP A 188 -14.87 -12.33 6.10
C ASP A 188 -14.22 -11.23 5.25
N TYR A 189 -14.12 -10.02 5.81
CA TYR A 189 -13.40 -8.90 5.18
C TYR A 189 -11.94 -9.26 4.93
N TRP A 190 -11.25 -9.89 5.89
CA TRP A 190 -9.87 -10.30 5.72
C TRP A 190 -9.72 -11.30 4.57
N HIS A 191 -10.59 -12.31 4.47
CA HIS A 191 -10.55 -13.31 3.39
C HIS A 191 -10.75 -12.68 2.01
N GLU A 192 -11.72 -11.77 1.88
CA GLU A 192 -12.04 -11.12 0.61
C GLU A 192 -10.91 -10.20 0.14
N TYR A 193 -10.36 -9.38 1.04
CA TYR A 193 -9.40 -8.33 0.66
C TYR A 193 -7.94 -8.78 0.66
N SER A 194 -7.58 -9.80 1.46
CA SER A 194 -6.19 -10.30 1.53
C SER A 194 -5.66 -10.82 0.19
N PHE A 195 -6.56 -11.28 -0.69
CA PHE A 195 -6.23 -11.90 -1.98
C PHE A 195 -7.02 -11.28 -3.15
N GLY A 196 -7.64 -10.11 -2.92
CA GLY A 196 -8.46 -9.38 -3.88
C GLY A 196 -7.66 -8.68 -4.97
N GLU A 197 -8.28 -7.70 -5.63
CA GLU A 197 -7.65 -6.94 -6.71
C GLU A 197 -6.46 -6.10 -6.24
N LEU A 198 -5.50 -5.88 -7.14
CA LEU A 198 -4.30 -5.11 -6.84
C LEU A 198 -4.59 -3.59 -6.79
N SER A 199 -4.23 -2.96 -5.67
CA SER A 199 -4.16 -1.49 -5.59
C SER A 199 -3.09 -0.93 -6.54
N ALA A 200 -3.09 0.38 -6.79
CA ALA A 200 -2.08 1.01 -7.65
C ALA A 200 -0.66 0.81 -7.11
N THR A 201 -0.48 0.82 -5.79
CA THR A 201 0.79 0.47 -5.13
C THR A 201 1.19 -0.99 -5.40
N ALA A 202 0.23 -1.91 -5.41
CA ALA A 202 0.48 -3.32 -5.72
C ALA A 202 0.79 -3.56 -7.21
N GLN A 203 0.14 -2.83 -8.12
CA GLN A 203 0.46 -2.84 -9.55
C GLN A 203 1.88 -2.30 -9.82
N THR A 204 2.28 -1.24 -9.12
CA THR A 204 3.66 -0.75 -9.19
C THR A 204 4.67 -1.79 -8.69
N ARG A 205 4.36 -2.50 -7.60
CA ARG A 205 5.18 -3.64 -7.12
C ARG A 205 5.28 -4.74 -8.16
N ARG A 206 4.17 -5.11 -8.80
CA ARG A 206 4.14 -6.09 -9.90
C ARG A 206 5.13 -5.71 -11.00
N GLN A 207 5.08 -4.46 -11.48
CA GLN A 207 5.98 -3.96 -12.53
C GLN A 207 7.47 -3.99 -12.10
N VAL A 208 7.77 -3.71 -10.83
CA VAL A 208 9.14 -3.82 -10.31
C VAL A 208 9.57 -5.29 -10.25
N LEU A 209 8.69 -6.18 -9.79
CA LEU A 209 8.96 -7.61 -9.69
C LEU A 209 9.17 -8.26 -11.06
N GLU A 210 8.44 -7.84 -12.12
CA GLU A 210 8.67 -8.32 -13.49
C GLU A 210 10.13 -8.16 -13.95
N ARG A 211 10.79 -7.07 -13.52
CA ARG A 211 12.18 -6.79 -13.89
C ARG A 211 13.19 -7.31 -12.85
N LEU A 212 12.78 -7.37 -11.58
CA LEU A 212 13.63 -7.82 -10.49
C LEU A 212 13.77 -9.35 -10.46
N VAL A 213 12.66 -10.09 -10.56
CA VAL A 213 12.61 -11.55 -10.39
C VAL A 213 13.60 -12.29 -11.30
N PRO A 214 13.73 -11.97 -12.61
CA PRO A 214 14.69 -12.64 -13.49
C PRO A 214 16.16 -12.48 -13.07
N ARG A 215 16.47 -11.48 -12.24
CA ARG A 215 17.83 -11.19 -11.74
C ARG A 215 18.10 -11.82 -10.37
N LEU A 216 17.11 -12.45 -9.74
CA LEU A 216 17.24 -13.11 -8.44
C LEU A 216 17.81 -14.53 -8.62
N LYS A 217 18.51 -15.01 -7.59
CA LYS A 217 19.02 -16.41 -7.58
C LYS A 217 17.91 -17.47 -7.65
N VAL A 218 16.68 -17.09 -7.32
CA VAL A 218 15.50 -17.96 -7.30
C VAL A 218 14.64 -17.82 -8.57
N ALA A 219 15.13 -17.14 -9.61
CA ALA A 219 14.38 -16.84 -10.83
C ALA A 219 13.71 -18.07 -11.46
N GLU A 220 14.43 -19.19 -11.59
CA GLU A 220 13.91 -20.44 -12.21
C GLU A 220 12.78 -21.11 -11.42
N ARG A 221 12.59 -20.70 -10.15
CA ARG A 221 11.51 -21.15 -9.27
C ARG A 221 10.36 -20.16 -9.21
N CYS A 222 10.49 -18.99 -9.82
CA CYS A 222 9.51 -17.91 -9.70
C CYS A 222 8.79 -17.65 -11.03
N SER A 223 7.48 -17.45 -10.96
CA SER A 223 6.69 -16.95 -12.09
C SER A 223 5.69 -15.90 -11.60
N LEU A 224 5.52 -14.84 -12.38
CA LEU A 224 4.58 -13.77 -12.06
C LEU A 224 3.28 -14.01 -12.81
N SER A 225 2.16 -13.95 -12.08
CA SER A 225 0.81 -13.95 -12.63
C SER A 225 0.20 -12.56 -12.52
N ASP A 226 -1.11 -12.45 -12.71
CA ASP A 226 -1.81 -11.18 -12.55
C ASP A 226 -1.64 -10.63 -11.12
N ARG A 227 -2.06 -11.39 -10.10
CA ARG A 227 -2.11 -10.93 -8.70
C ARG A 227 -1.06 -11.57 -7.78
N PHE A 228 -0.32 -12.57 -8.26
CA PHE A 228 0.58 -13.36 -7.43
C PHE A 228 1.99 -13.50 -8.03
N LEU A 229 2.98 -13.51 -7.13
CA LEU A 229 4.27 -14.14 -7.39
C LEU A 229 4.17 -15.62 -6.96
N THR A 230 4.21 -16.52 -7.93
CA THR A 230 4.25 -17.97 -7.69
C THR A 230 5.69 -18.42 -7.49
N VAL A 231 5.94 -19.21 -6.46
CA VAL A 231 7.26 -19.71 -6.07
C VAL A 231 7.17 -21.23 -5.91
N ARG A 232 7.94 -21.97 -6.71
CA ARG A 232 8.04 -23.43 -6.63
C ARG A 232 9.12 -23.80 -5.61
N GLY A 233 8.71 -24.30 -4.45
CA GLY A 233 9.59 -24.97 -3.49
C GLY A 233 9.82 -26.44 -3.85
N ASP A 234 10.49 -27.18 -2.98
CA ASP A 234 10.68 -28.63 -3.13
C ASP A 234 9.55 -29.43 -2.47
N ILE A 235 8.83 -28.85 -1.50
CA ILE A 235 7.68 -29.45 -0.80
C ILE A 235 6.36 -28.99 -1.45
N HIS A 236 6.15 -27.68 -1.57
CA HIS A 236 4.91 -27.10 -2.13
C HIS A 236 5.18 -26.02 -3.18
N THR A 237 4.13 -25.67 -3.92
CA THR A 237 4.12 -24.43 -4.71
C THR A 237 3.35 -23.36 -3.95
N TYR A 238 3.92 -22.17 -3.85
CA TYR A 238 3.42 -21.06 -3.05
C TYR A 238 2.99 -19.91 -3.94
N LYS A 239 1.87 -19.26 -3.63
CA LYS A 239 1.37 -18.06 -4.31
C LYS A 239 1.39 -16.89 -3.32
N ILE A 240 2.29 -15.95 -3.53
CA ILE A 240 2.42 -14.74 -2.69
C ILE A 240 1.61 -13.62 -3.34
N HIS A 241 0.57 -13.14 -2.65
CA HIS A 241 -0.27 -12.06 -3.17
C HIS A 241 0.52 -10.74 -3.24
N LEU A 242 0.46 -10.07 -4.39
CA LEU A 242 1.25 -8.88 -4.65
C LEU A 242 0.74 -7.64 -3.92
N GLY A 243 -0.48 -7.67 -3.37
CA GLY A 243 -1.07 -6.59 -2.57
C GLY A 243 -0.73 -6.68 -1.08
N SER A 244 -1.06 -7.81 -0.46
CA SER A 244 -0.94 -8.07 0.99
C SER A 244 0.36 -8.76 1.40
N GLY A 245 1.00 -9.48 0.47
CA GLY A 245 2.11 -10.38 0.78
C GLY A 245 1.68 -11.70 1.44
N ASN A 246 0.38 -11.97 1.58
CA ASN A 246 -0.15 -13.23 2.13
C ASN A 246 0.09 -14.40 1.16
N ILE A 247 0.20 -15.61 1.70
CA ILE A 247 0.65 -16.79 0.95
C ILE A 247 -0.45 -17.85 0.92
N LEU A 248 -0.69 -18.41 -0.27
CA LEU A 248 -1.49 -19.62 -0.47
C LEU A 248 -0.58 -20.76 -0.93
N MET A 249 -0.80 -21.98 -0.41
CA MET A 249 -0.11 -23.20 -0.79
C MET A 249 -0.99 -24.02 -1.73
N SER A 250 -0.47 -24.35 -2.91
CA SER A 250 -1.14 -25.25 -3.85
C SER A 250 -0.95 -26.72 -3.44
N PRO A 251 -1.89 -27.62 -3.75
CA PRO A 251 -3.02 -27.45 -4.69
C PRO A 251 -4.34 -26.96 -4.08
N ASN A 252 -4.50 -26.98 -2.76
CA ASN A 252 -5.77 -26.64 -2.08
C ASN A 252 -5.90 -25.15 -1.71
N ASP A 253 -4.92 -24.32 -2.08
CA ASP A 253 -4.82 -22.91 -1.72
C ASP A 253 -4.92 -22.68 -0.20
N GLN A 254 -4.31 -23.59 0.57
CA GLN A 254 -4.23 -23.46 2.02
C GLN A 254 -3.38 -22.23 2.40
N TYR A 255 -3.91 -21.41 3.30
CA TYR A 255 -3.19 -20.24 3.80
C TYR A 255 -1.91 -20.65 4.55
N LEU A 256 -0.80 -19.95 4.30
CA LEU A 256 0.46 -20.09 5.02
C LEU A 256 0.81 -18.78 5.72
N CYS A 257 0.75 -18.80 7.05
CA CYS A 257 1.08 -17.66 7.89
C CYS A 257 2.60 -17.59 8.10
N ILE A 258 3.24 -16.53 7.61
CA ILE A 258 4.65 -16.22 7.87
C ILE A 258 4.75 -14.80 8.39
N VAL A 259 5.13 -14.68 9.67
CA VAL A 259 5.37 -13.40 10.33
C VAL A 259 6.82 -12.99 10.12
N SER A 260 7.05 -12.00 9.27
CA SER A 260 8.37 -11.40 9.14
C SER A 260 8.70 -10.61 10.41
N LYS A 261 9.79 -10.95 11.12
CA LYS A 261 10.30 -10.10 12.20
C LYS A 261 10.61 -8.72 11.62
N GLN A 262 9.85 -7.70 12.04
CA GLN A 262 9.89 -6.32 11.53
C GLN A 262 11.20 -5.58 11.85
N SER A 263 12.14 -6.20 12.56
CA SER A 263 13.41 -5.62 12.96
C SER A 263 14.56 -6.08 12.06
N ALA A 264 14.67 -5.53 10.86
CA ALA A 264 15.99 -5.22 10.31
C ALA A 264 15.83 -3.96 9.48
N ALA A 265 16.58 -2.93 9.86
CA ALA A 265 16.68 -1.68 9.13
C ALA A 265 16.85 -1.92 7.63
N ALA A 266 16.31 -1.01 6.83
CA ALA A 266 16.26 -1.02 5.37
C ALA A 266 17.62 -1.16 4.64
N GLY A 267 18.73 -1.39 5.34
CA GLY A 267 20.08 -1.48 4.78
C GLY A 267 20.67 -2.89 4.61
N GLU A 268 20.16 -3.94 5.27
CA GLU A 268 20.86 -5.24 5.30
C GLU A 268 19.92 -6.46 5.15
N ARG A 269 19.26 -6.59 4.00
CA ARG A 269 18.65 -7.87 3.61
C ARG A 269 19.12 -8.28 2.21
N GLY A 270 20.18 -9.09 2.17
CA GLY A 270 20.52 -9.95 1.02
C GLY A 270 21.22 -9.30 -0.18
N GLY A 271 21.61 -8.02 -0.12
CA GLY A 271 22.32 -7.35 -1.23
C GLY A 271 21.48 -7.23 -2.52
N VAL A 272 20.16 -7.40 -2.43
CA VAL A 272 19.25 -7.23 -3.57
C VAL A 272 18.92 -5.76 -3.70
N PHE A 273 19.28 -5.18 -4.84
CA PHE A 273 18.93 -3.80 -5.18
C PHE A 273 17.39 -3.65 -5.29
N LEU A 274 16.85 -2.64 -4.61
CA LEU A 274 15.48 -2.16 -4.78
C LEU A 274 15.52 -0.71 -5.28
N PRO A 275 14.69 -0.32 -6.26
CA PRO A 275 14.74 1.01 -6.86
C PRO A 275 14.24 2.13 -5.93
N PHE A 276 13.62 1.79 -4.80
CA PHE A 276 13.13 2.76 -3.83
C PHE A 276 12.98 2.16 -2.42
N GLU A 277 12.99 3.03 -1.43
CA GLU A 277 12.65 2.75 -0.04
C GLU A 277 11.15 2.96 0.24
N GLY A 278 10.70 2.52 1.43
CA GLY A 278 9.35 2.78 1.94
C GLY A 278 8.26 1.81 1.51
N ASP A 279 8.56 0.82 0.66
CA ASP A 279 7.64 -0.28 0.32
C ASP A 279 8.04 -1.57 1.07
N ASN A 280 7.54 -1.68 2.30
CA ASN A 280 7.81 -2.83 3.16
C ASN A 280 7.25 -4.13 2.56
N THR A 281 6.10 -4.06 1.88
CA THR A 281 5.45 -5.25 1.33
C THR A 281 6.24 -5.82 0.16
N LEU A 282 6.83 -4.97 -0.71
CA LEU A 282 7.77 -5.42 -1.74
C LEU A 282 8.92 -6.22 -1.12
N SER A 283 9.54 -5.67 -0.07
CA SER A 283 10.66 -6.30 0.64
C SER A 283 10.25 -7.63 1.29
N ILE A 284 9.05 -7.70 1.85
CA ILE A 284 8.45 -8.91 2.42
C ILE A 284 8.21 -9.96 1.34
N ILE A 285 7.64 -9.59 0.19
CA ILE A 285 7.40 -10.50 -0.94
C ILE A 285 8.71 -11.12 -1.42
N VAL A 286 9.75 -10.29 -1.63
CA VAL A 286 11.08 -10.78 -2.06
C VAL A 286 11.67 -11.72 -1.00
N SER A 287 11.61 -11.34 0.28
CA SER A 287 12.12 -12.18 1.38
C SER A 287 11.41 -13.53 1.46
N LYS A 288 10.07 -13.53 1.33
CA LYS A 288 9.25 -14.75 1.30
C LYS A 288 9.60 -15.61 0.10
N ALA A 289 9.82 -15.02 -1.08
CA ALA A 289 10.21 -15.78 -2.26
C ALA A 289 11.54 -16.52 -2.06
N PHE A 290 12.55 -15.89 -1.46
CA PHE A 290 13.81 -16.57 -1.12
C PHE A 290 13.62 -17.69 -0.10
N LEU A 291 12.85 -17.43 0.97
CA LEU A 291 12.59 -18.42 2.02
C LEU A 291 11.87 -19.66 1.46
N LEU A 292 10.82 -19.44 0.65
CA LEU A 292 9.94 -20.49 0.13
C LEU A 292 10.56 -21.24 -1.05
N ALA A 293 11.47 -20.61 -1.80
CA ALA A 293 12.25 -21.30 -2.82
C ALA A 293 13.18 -22.37 -2.22
N GLU A 294 13.51 -22.30 -0.93
CA GLU A 294 14.31 -23.30 -0.20
C GLU A 294 13.51 -23.88 0.99
N ASP A 295 12.23 -24.20 0.78
CA ASP A 295 11.28 -24.65 1.80
C ASP A 295 11.76 -25.85 2.66
N THR A 296 12.56 -26.75 2.10
CA THR A 296 13.20 -27.87 2.83
C THR A 296 14.21 -27.44 3.88
N LYS A 297 14.80 -26.24 3.75
CA LYS A 297 15.78 -25.67 4.68
C LYS A 297 15.16 -24.82 5.78
N ILE A 298 13.83 -24.61 5.75
CA ILE A 298 13.13 -23.84 6.78
C ILE A 298 13.20 -24.60 8.11
N LYS A 299 13.67 -23.91 9.15
CA LYS A 299 13.82 -24.46 10.52
C LYS A 299 12.85 -23.85 11.53
N ASP A 300 12.16 -22.78 11.17
CA ASP A 300 11.21 -22.13 12.07
C ASP A 300 10.04 -23.09 12.33
N PRO A 301 9.83 -23.54 13.59
CA PRO A 301 8.81 -24.55 13.89
C PRO A 301 7.40 -24.05 13.55
N THR A 302 7.15 -22.73 13.62
CA THR A 302 5.84 -22.15 13.31
C THR A 302 5.51 -22.25 11.82
N ILE A 303 6.51 -22.26 10.94
CA ILE A 303 6.34 -22.42 9.49
C ILE A 303 6.36 -23.92 9.15
N VAL A 304 7.27 -24.68 9.75
CA VAL A 304 7.43 -26.12 9.48
C VAL A 304 6.15 -26.90 9.78
N SER A 305 5.44 -26.58 10.87
CA SER A 305 4.18 -27.24 11.23
C SER A 305 3.01 -26.94 10.28
N GLN A 306 3.14 -25.91 9.43
CA GLN A 306 2.11 -25.55 8.44
C GLN A 306 2.40 -26.19 7.07
N ILE A 307 3.67 -26.50 6.75
CA ILE A 307 4.08 -27.03 5.44
C ILE A 307 4.28 -28.55 5.40
N LYS A 308 4.45 -29.21 6.57
CA LYS A 308 4.67 -30.66 6.71
C LYS A 308 3.52 -31.30 7.48
#